data_AF-A0A371DN80-F1
#
_entry.id   AF-A0A371DN80-F1
#
_cell.length_a   1.000
_cell.length_b   1.000
_cell.length_c   1.000
_cell.angle_alpha   90.00
_cell.angle_beta   90.00
_cell.angle_gamma   90.00
#
_symmetry.space_group_name_H-M   'P 1'
#
loop_
_entity.id
_entity.type
_entity.pdbx_description
1 polymer ?
#
loop_
_entity_poly.entity_id
_entity_poly.type
_entity_poly.pdbx_seq_one_letter_code
_entity_poly.pdbx_strand_id
1 'polypeptide(L)'
;MSSADFDCVCGYLTGQLDITEGNLVTLLRLAQFFDMPRAHAFAIEQFDSLENRSPFLQVQLGFAHRVEDWVRTGFRRLVKDVPIEEMTVEDADRLGGQGMLAVASAKVGLMEYRNHLAYDWPEPVFSVTCSTEIGCRLAWKRLWWHEFAKVLLHPDYNFTPREVLQHLERVDVT
;
A
#
# COMPACT_ATOMS: atom_id res chain seq x y z
N MET A 1 19.40 26.74 -10.54
CA MET A 1 18.07 27.24 -10.10
C MET A 1 17.41 27.87 -11.31
N SER A 2 16.28 27.34 -11.74
CA SER A 2 15.52 27.85 -12.89
C SER A 2 14.63 29.02 -12.49
N SER A 3 14.06 29.74 -13.48
CA SER A 3 13.05 30.80 -13.20
C SER A 3 11.87 30.24 -12.40
N ALA A 4 11.38 29.06 -12.77
CA ALA A 4 10.24 28.41 -12.12
C ALA A 4 10.53 28.06 -10.64
N ASP A 5 11.76 27.67 -10.32
CA ASP A 5 12.17 27.42 -8.93
C ASP A 5 12.08 28.70 -8.08
N PHE A 6 12.52 29.83 -8.65
CA PHE A 6 12.47 31.11 -7.98
C PHE A 6 11.03 31.60 -7.80
N ASP A 7 10.21 31.48 -8.84
CA ASP A 7 8.78 31.84 -8.82
C ASP A 7 8.02 31.03 -7.76
N CYS A 8 8.38 29.75 -7.57
CA CYS A 8 7.82 28.91 -6.52
C CYS A 8 8.10 29.45 -5.11
N VAL A 9 9.35 29.82 -4.82
CA VAL A 9 9.73 30.38 -3.50
C VAL A 9 9.07 31.75 -3.29
N CYS A 10 9.05 32.60 -4.31
CA CYS A 10 8.35 33.88 -4.25
C CYS A 10 6.85 33.67 -3.99
N GLY A 11 6.19 32.74 -4.68
CA GLY A 11 4.80 32.39 -4.46
C GLY A 11 4.52 31.95 -3.02
N TYR A 12 5.43 31.17 -2.42
CA TYR A 12 5.32 30.83 -0.99
C TYR A 12 5.41 32.09 -0.10
N LEU A 13 6.42 32.93 -0.32
CA LEU A 13 6.68 34.12 0.50
C LEU A 13 5.55 35.16 0.39
N THR A 14 4.90 35.26 -0.77
CA THR A 14 3.77 36.18 -1.00
C THR A 14 2.41 35.57 -0.67
N GLY A 15 2.36 34.28 -0.31
CA GLY A 15 1.11 33.56 -0.04
C GLY A 15 0.26 33.25 -1.28
N GLN A 16 0.88 33.27 -2.47
CA GLN A 16 0.24 33.04 -3.78
C GLN A 16 0.66 31.72 -4.42
N LEU A 17 1.22 30.79 -3.65
CA LEU A 17 1.67 29.50 -4.17
C LEU A 17 0.47 28.64 -4.56
N ASP A 18 0.47 28.16 -5.80
CA ASP A 18 -0.46 27.13 -6.24
C ASP A 18 -0.08 25.76 -5.66
N ILE A 19 -1.02 25.12 -4.96
CA ILE A 19 -0.81 23.88 -4.20
C ILE A 19 -0.92 22.68 -5.15
N THR A 20 0.14 22.47 -5.91
CA THR A 20 0.29 21.32 -6.80
C THR A 20 1.42 20.40 -6.32
N GLU A 21 1.33 19.10 -6.65
CA GLU A 21 2.37 18.12 -6.28
C GLU A 21 3.77 18.59 -6.72
N GLY A 22 3.90 19.09 -7.95
CA GLY A 22 5.17 19.60 -8.50
C GLY A 22 5.71 20.84 -7.79
N ASN A 23 4.84 21.79 -7.43
CA ASN A 23 5.26 22.99 -6.69
C ASN A 23 5.67 22.65 -5.26
N LEU A 24 4.97 21.73 -4.59
CA LEU A 24 5.32 21.30 -3.24
C LEU A 24 6.65 20.53 -3.22
N VAL A 25 6.91 19.66 -4.19
CA VAL A 25 8.23 19.00 -4.36
C VAL A 25 9.34 20.04 -4.54
N THR A 26 9.09 21.02 -5.40
CA THR A 26 10.04 22.10 -5.67
C THR A 26 10.31 22.91 -4.41
N LEU A 27 9.25 23.28 -3.67
CA LEU A 27 9.33 24.01 -2.41
C LEU A 27 10.08 23.21 -1.35
N LEU A 28 9.81 21.91 -1.18
CA LEU A 28 10.53 21.04 -0.23
C LEU A 28 12.04 21.02 -0.51
N ARG A 29 12.42 20.83 -1.78
CA ARG A 29 13.82 20.80 -2.20
C ARG A 29 14.51 22.14 -1.92
N LEU A 30 13.87 23.25 -2.29
CA LEU A 30 14.44 24.59 -2.11
C LEU A 30 14.46 25.02 -0.65
N ALA A 31 13.43 24.68 0.12
CA ALA A 31 13.36 24.96 1.55
C ALA A 31 14.47 24.23 2.30
N GLN A 32 14.80 23.00 1.94
CA GLN A 32 15.95 22.30 2.50
C GLN A 32 17.29 22.92 2.06
N PHE A 33 17.41 23.31 0.79
CA PHE A 33 18.64 23.92 0.26
C PHE A 33 18.95 25.29 0.90
N PHE A 34 17.94 26.11 1.11
CA PHE A 34 18.06 27.46 1.68
C PHE A 34 17.84 27.52 3.20
N ASP A 35 17.71 26.37 3.87
CA ASP A 35 17.45 26.27 5.31
C ASP A 35 16.23 27.09 5.77
N MET A 36 15.09 26.89 5.09
CA MET A 36 13.82 27.55 5.36
C MET A 36 12.84 26.59 6.07
N PRO A 37 12.97 26.38 7.40
CA PRO A 37 12.21 25.36 8.12
C PRO A 37 10.69 25.58 8.08
N ARG A 38 10.23 26.83 7.99
CA ARG A 38 8.79 27.14 7.86
C ARG A 38 8.22 26.73 6.51
N ALA A 39 8.97 26.96 5.44
CA ALA A 39 8.57 26.54 4.10
C ALA A 39 8.58 25.01 3.99
N HIS A 40 9.56 24.36 4.61
CA HIS A 40 9.66 22.91 4.68
C HIS A 40 8.46 22.29 5.41
N ALA A 41 8.14 22.77 6.62
CA ALA A 41 6.99 22.29 7.38
C ALA A 41 5.65 22.54 6.66
N PHE A 42 5.50 23.73 6.05
CA PHE A 42 4.32 24.04 5.24
C PHE A 42 4.16 23.07 4.07
N ALA A 43 5.23 22.81 3.33
CA ALA A 43 5.17 21.93 2.18
C ALA A 43 4.84 20.47 2.57
N ILE A 44 5.32 20.01 3.73
CA ILE A 44 4.92 18.71 4.31
C ILE A 44 3.42 18.68 4.59
N GLU A 45 2.90 19.66 5.32
CA GLU A 45 1.48 19.73 5.70
C GLU A 45 0.57 19.78 4.46
N GLN A 46 0.91 20.61 3.47
CA GLN A 46 0.15 20.71 2.24
C GLN A 46 0.23 19.44 1.41
N PHE A 47 1.41 18.80 1.34
CA PHE A 47 1.54 17.51 0.66
C PHE A 47 0.67 16.46 1.37
N ASP A 48 0.60 16.49 2.70
CA ASP A 48 -0.28 15.61 3.47
C ASP A 48 -1.77 15.78 3.23
N SER A 49 -2.18 16.97 2.81
CA SER A 49 -3.57 17.27 2.46
C SER A 49 -3.99 16.80 1.06
N LEU A 50 -3.04 16.40 0.20
CA LEU A 50 -3.36 15.97 -1.17
C LEU A 50 -4.05 14.59 -1.15
N GLU A 51 -5.20 14.48 -1.82
CA GLU A 51 -5.97 13.23 -1.94
C GLU A 51 -5.27 12.20 -2.85
N ASN A 52 -4.76 12.65 -4.00
CA ASN A 52 -4.25 11.77 -5.07
C ASN A 52 -2.72 11.82 -5.18
N ARG A 53 -2.02 11.61 -4.07
CA ARG A 53 -0.55 11.57 -4.06
C ARG A 53 0.01 10.34 -4.72
N SER A 54 1.07 10.51 -5.52
CA SER A 54 1.85 9.39 -6.02
C SER A 54 2.52 8.62 -4.86
N PRO A 55 2.27 7.30 -4.71
CA PRO A 55 2.91 6.52 -3.66
C PRO A 55 4.42 6.38 -3.87
N PHE A 56 4.91 6.42 -5.12
CA PHE A 56 6.33 6.43 -5.45
C PHE A 56 7.00 7.70 -4.95
N LEU A 57 6.40 8.85 -5.27
CA LEU A 57 6.90 10.15 -4.85
C LEU A 57 6.86 10.28 -3.33
N GLN A 58 5.80 9.78 -2.69
CA GLN A 58 5.66 9.78 -1.24
C GLN A 58 6.81 9.02 -0.56
N VAL A 59 7.19 7.84 -1.06
CA VAL A 59 8.34 7.08 -0.53
C VAL A 59 9.65 7.82 -0.79
N GLN A 60 9.86 8.33 -2.01
CA GLN A 60 11.06 9.06 -2.39
C GLN A 60 11.28 10.29 -1.49
N LEU A 61 10.26 11.14 -1.36
CA LEU A 61 10.30 12.33 -0.52
C LEU A 61 10.41 11.98 0.97
N GLY A 62 9.75 10.91 1.40
CA GLY A 62 9.83 10.41 2.78
C GLY A 62 11.26 10.09 3.19
N PHE A 63 12.03 9.42 2.32
CA PHE A 63 13.45 9.20 2.55
C PHE A 63 14.27 10.50 2.48
N ALA A 64 14.04 11.34 1.47
CA ALA A 64 14.81 12.57 1.26
C ALA A 64 14.66 13.59 2.41
N HIS A 65 13.45 13.70 2.97
CA HIS A 65 13.10 14.67 4.00
C HIS A 65 12.89 14.05 5.39
N ARG A 66 13.20 12.76 5.56
CA ARG A 66 13.08 12.01 6.83
C ARG A 66 11.67 12.01 7.43
N VAL A 67 10.66 11.89 6.57
CA VAL A 67 9.26 11.74 6.98
C VAL A 67 8.90 10.25 6.97
N GLU A 68 9.10 9.58 8.11
CA GLU A 68 8.94 8.12 8.22
C GLU A 68 7.53 7.65 7.85
N ASP A 69 6.51 8.41 8.24
CA ASP A 69 5.12 8.07 7.94
C ASP A 69 4.87 8.01 6.43
N TRP A 70 5.46 8.90 5.65
CA TRP A 70 5.36 8.88 4.19
C TRP A 70 5.98 7.63 3.59
N VAL A 71 7.16 7.23 4.08
CA VAL A 71 7.79 5.99 3.65
C VAL A 71 6.86 4.81 3.95
N ARG A 72 6.33 4.75 5.17
CA ARG A 72 5.46 3.65 5.62
C ARG A 72 4.15 3.57 4.83
N THR A 73 3.43 4.67 4.68
CA THR A 73 2.14 4.70 3.99
C THR A 73 2.30 4.54 2.49
N GLY A 74 3.28 5.22 1.90
CA GLY A 74 3.60 5.11 0.48
C GLY A 74 4.01 3.68 0.11
N PHE A 75 4.92 3.07 0.89
CA PHE A 75 5.36 1.70 0.63
C PHE A 75 4.21 0.69 0.74
N ARG A 76 3.34 0.85 1.75
CA ARG A 76 2.15 -0.01 1.86
C ARG A 76 1.24 0.09 0.64
N ARG A 77 1.01 1.30 0.11
CA ARG A 77 0.23 1.52 -1.12
C ARG A 77 0.89 0.90 -2.33
N LEU A 78 2.21 1.04 -2.49
CA LEU A 78 2.95 0.38 -3.58
C LEU A 78 2.78 -1.14 -3.56
N VAL A 79 2.88 -1.74 -2.38
CA VAL A 79 2.76 -3.20 -2.24
C VAL A 79 1.32 -3.67 -2.46
N LYS A 80 0.34 -2.93 -1.95
CA LYS A 80 -1.07 -3.36 -1.98
C LYS A 80 -1.81 -3.00 -3.26
N ASP A 81 -1.66 -1.76 -3.72
CA ASP A 81 -2.59 -1.14 -4.68
C ASP A 81 -2.00 -1.05 -6.10
N VAL A 82 -0.68 -1.08 -6.26
CA VAL A 82 0.00 -0.92 -7.57
C VAL A 82 0.46 -2.28 -8.10
N PRO A 83 -0.11 -2.82 -9.19
CA PRO A 83 0.37 -4.04 -9.84
C PRO A 83 1.83 -3.91 -10.30
N ILE A 84 2.62 -4.99 -10.25
CA ILE A 84 4.04 -4.91 -10.62
C ILE A 84 4.22 -4.65 -12.12
N GLU A 85 3.26 -5.11 -12.92
CA GLU A 85 3.18 -4.96 -14.37
C GLU A 85 2.89 -3.51 -14.79
N GLU A 86 2.33 -2.71 -13.88
CA GLU A 86 2.02 -1.30 -14.11
C GLU A 86 3.16 -0.35 -13.68
N MET A 87 4.21 -0.88 -13.02
CA MET A 87 5.33 -0.06 -12.55
C MET A 87 6.27 0.27 -13.72
N THR A 88 6.54 1.55 -13.95
CA THR A 88 7.41 1.99 -15.05
C THR A 88 8.89 2.04 -14.65
N VAL A 89 9.76 2.29 -15.64
CA VAL A 89 11.18 2.53 -15.39
C VAL A 89 11.39 3.81 -14.58
N GLU A 90 10.64 4.87 -14.86
CA GLU A 90 10.72 6.12 -14.09
C GLU A 90 10.35 5.91 -12.62
N ASP A 91 9.38 5.05 -12.35
CA ASP A 91 8.99 4.66 -11.00
C ASP A 91 10.09 3.85 -10.29
N ALA A 92 10.74 2.95 -11.02
CA ALA A 92 11.90 2.21 -10.51
C ALA A 92 13.07 3.15 -10.20
N ASP A 93 13.32 4.16 -11.03
CA ASP A 93 14.36 5.16 -10.82
C ASP A 93 14.11 6.01 -9.57
N ARG A 94 12.84 6.34 -9.27
CA ARG A 94 12.46 7.08 -8.05
C ARG A 94 12.76 6.31 -6.76
N LEU A 95 12.49 5.01 -6.76
CA LEU A 95 12.70 4.14 -5.60
C LEU A 95 14.15 3.65 -5.49
N GLY A 96 14.85 3.60 -6.63
CA GLY A 96 16.13 2.93 -6.78
C GLY A 96 16.00 1.41 -6.69
N GLY A 97 17.09 0.71 -7.07
CA GLY A 97 17.09 -0.76 -7.13
C GLY A 97 16.77 -1.44 -5.80
N GLN A 98 17.23 -0.90 -4.68
CA GLN A 98 16.92 -1.45 -3.35
C GLN A 98 15.45 -1.26 -2.97
N GLY A 99 14.86 -0.10 -3.27
CA GLY A 99 13.44 0.16 -3.03
C GLY A 99 12.56 -0.77 -3.87
N MET A 100 12.89 -0.95 -5.16
CA MET A 100 12.19 -1.88 -6.03
C MET A 100 12.32 -3.33 -5.59
N LEU A 101 13.51 -3.77 -5.17
CA LEU A 101 13.70 -5.10 -4.62
C LEU A 101 12.85 -5.32 -3.37
N ALA A 102 12.79 -4.34 -2.47
CA ALA A 102 11.97 -4.42 -1.27
C ALA A 102 10.46 -4.53 -1.61
N VAL A 103 9.97 -3.75 -2.58
CA VAL A 103 8.57 -3.85 -3.05
C VAL A 103 8.30 -5.22 -3.67
N ALA A 104 9.18 -5.70 -4.55
CA ALA A 104 9.04 -7.01 -5.19
C ALA A 104 9.03 -8.15 -4.17
N SER A 105 9.99 -8.16 -3.24
CA SER A 105 10.05 -9.16 -2.16
C SER A 105 8.81 -9.11 -1.26
N ALA A 106 8.29 -7.92 -0.93
CA ALA A 106 7.07 -7.80 -0.14
C ALA A 106 5.85 -8.35 -0.88
N LYS A 107 5.72 -8.08 -2.19
CA LYS A 107 4.64 -8.62 -3.02
C LYS A 107 4.72 -10.15 -3.13
N VAL A 108 5.91 -10.70 -3.36
CA VAL A 108 6.14 -12.15 -3.39
C VAL A 108 5.80 -12.78 -2.04
N GLY A 109 6.26 -12.21 -0.93
CA GLY A 109 5.94 -12.72 0.41
C GLY A 109 4.44 -12.69 0.71
N LEU A 110 3.71 -11.67 0.27
CA LEU A 110 2.24 -11.63 0.40
C LEU A 110 1.56 -12.70 -0.46
N MET A 111 2.04 -12.93 -1.68
CA MET A 111 1.54 -13.99 -2.55
C MET A 111 1.79 -15.37 -1.93
N GLU A 112 3.00 -15.63 -1.44
CA GLU A 112 3.36 -16.89 -0.77
C GLU A 112 2.52 -17.12 0.49
N TYR A 113 2.33 -16.08 1.31
CA TYR A 113 1.48 -16.15 2.49
C TYR A 113 0.03 -16.48 2.15
N ARG A 114 -0.54 -15.84 1.12
CA ARG A 114 -1.89 -16.14 0.62
C ARG A 114 -2.00 -17.56 0.09
N ASN A 115 -1.00 -18.03 -0.65
CA ASN A 115 -0.93 -19.41 -1.12
C ASN A 115 -0.92 -20.38 0.07
N HIS A 116 -0.05 -20.14 1.05
CA HIS A 116 0.04 -20.99 2.23
C HIS A 116 -1.31 -21.07 2.95
N LEU A 117 -1.96 -19.93 3.20
CA LEU A 117 -3.31 -19.91 3.80
C LEU A 117 -4.33 -20.67 2.95
N ALA A 118 -4.30 -20.54 1.63
CA ALA A 118 -5.28 -21.20 0.76
C ALA A 118 -5.11 -22.73 0.73
N TYR A 119 -3.86 -23.22 0.71
CA TYR A 119 -3.57 -24.66 0.61
C TYR A 119 -3.49 -25.37 1.96
N ASP A 120 -3.16 -24.67 3.04
CA ASP A 120 -3.11 -25.19 4.42
C ASP A 120 -4.40 -24.85 5.17
N TRP A 121 -5.51 -25.48 4.74
CA TRP A 121 -6.82 -25.21 5.36
C TRP A 121 -6.87 -25.78 6.79
N PRO A 122 -7.49 -25.05 7.73
CA PRO A 122 -7.53 -25.49 9.12
C PRO A 122 -8.44 -26.70 9.29
N GLU A 123 -8.13 -27.52 10.28
CA GLU A 123 -8.93 -28.67 10.68
C GLU A 123 -10.29 -28.19 11.23
N PRO A 124 -11.43 -28.69 10.72
CA PRO A 124 -12.73 -28.22 11.16
C PRO A 124 -13.04 -28.70 12.59
N VAL A 125 -13.68 -27.84 13.38
CA VAL A 125 -14.27 -28.24 14.66
C VAL A 125 -15.69 -28.72 14.41
N PHE A 126 -15.97 -29.98 14.71
CA PHE A 126 -17.28 -30.58 14.44
C PHE A 126 -18.30 -30.19 15.53
N SER A 127 -19.46 -29.71 15.09
CA SER A 127 -20.64 -29.52 15.95
C SER A 127 -21.29 -30.86 16.30
N VAL A 128 -22.05 -30.89 17.41
CA VAL A 128 -22.95 -32.00 17.78
C VAL A 128 -24.04 -32.27 16.74
N THR A 129 -24.29 -31.32 15.84
CA THR A 129 -25.24 -31.46 14.73
C THR A 129 -24.64 -32.15 13.50
N CYS A 130 -23.33 -32.42 13.50
CA CYS A 130 -22.66 -33.13 12.42
C CYS A 130 -23.11 -34.60 12.38
N SER A 131 -23.79 -35.00 11.30
CA SER A 131 -24.33 -36.36 11.16
C SER A 131 -23.25 -37.42 10.99
N THR A 132 -22.18 -37.11 10.26
CA THR A 132 -21.00 -37.96 10.09
C THR A 132 -19.74 -37.11 9.97
N GLU A 133 -18.68 -37.46 10.71
CA GLU A 133 -17.40 -36.74 10.68
C GLU A 133 -16.84 -36.60 9.24
N ILE A 134 -16.93 -37.69 8.47
CA ILE A 134 -16.48 -37.73 7.07
C ILE A 134 -17.29 -36.75 6.21
N GLY A 135 -18.63 -36.71 6.38
CA GLY A 135 -19.51 -35.81 5.63
C GLY A 135 -19.18 -34.35 5.91
N CYS A 136 -19.05 -33.98 7.18
CA CYS A 136 -18.75 -32.60 7.57
C CYS A 136 -17.35 -32.15 7.13
N ARG A 137 -16.35 -33.05 7.18
CA ARG A 137 -15.00 -32.77 6.68
C ARG A 137 -14.99 -32.53 5.16
N LEU A 138 -15.76 -33.30 4.39
CA LEU A 138 -15.91 -33.10 2.95
C LEU A 138 -16.65 -31.80 2.62
N ALA A 139 -17.72 -31.49 3.37
CA ALA A 139 -18.46 -30.24 3.24
C ALA A 139 -17.57 -29.03 3.54
N TRP A 140 -16.78 -29.09 4.61
CA TRP A 140 -15.80 -28.07 4.96
C TRP A 140 -14.77 -27.86 3.86
N LYS A 141 -14.16 -28.95 3.38
CA LYS A 141 -13.19 -28.89 2.28
C LYS A 141 -13.78 -28.25 1.03
N ARG A 142 -15.03 -28.58 0.70
CA ARG A 142 -15.73 -28.00 -0.45
C ARG A 142 -15.92 -26.50 -0.24
N LEU A 143 -16.46 -26.08 0.91
CA LEU A 143 -16.66 -24.68 1.22
C LEU A 143 -15.34 -23.88 1.18
N TRP A 144 -14.28 -24.44 1.77
CA TRP A 144 -12.93 -23.88 1.73
C TRP A 144 -12.48 -23.57 0.30
N TRP A 145 -12.53 -24.55 -0.58
CA TRP A 145 -12.06 -24.38 -1.96
C TRP A 145 -12.96 -23.51 -2.82
N HIS A 146 -14.28 -23.53 -2.59
CA HIS A 146 -15.24 -22.84 -3.44
C HIS A 146 -15.48 -21.39 -3.06
N GLU A 147 -15.25 -21.02 -1.80
CA GLU A 147 -15.46 -19.66 -1.30
C GLU A 147 -14.14 -19.03 -0.85
N PHE A 148 -13.40 -19.67 0.04
CA PHE A 148 -12.30 -19.04 0.76
C PHE A 148 -10.97 -19.01 0.00
N ALA A 149 -10.53 -20.17 -0.49
CA ALA A 149 -9.29 -20.26 -1.26
C ALA A 149 -9.33 -19.39 -2.52
N LYS A 150 -10.50 -19.28 -3.18
CA LYS A 150 -10.66 -18.39 -4.34
C LYS A 150 -10.43 -16.93 -3.99
N VAL A 151 -10.99 -16.48 -2.87
CA VAL A 151 -10.83 -15.10 -2.40
C VAL A 151 -9.37 -14.79 -2.04
N LEU A 152 -8.66 -15.74 -1.43
CA LEU A 152 -7.24 -15.56 -1.08
C LEU A 152 -6.30 -15.59 -2.29
N LEU A 153 -6.59 -16.43 -3.28
CA LEU A 153 -5.73 -16.67 -4.44
C LEU A 153 -5.95 -15.68 -5.58
N HIS A 154 -7.15 -15.11 -5.70
CA HIS A 154 -7.51 -14.31 -6.86
C HIS A 154 -7.33 -12.80 -6.58
N PRO A 155 -6.51 -12.08 -7.36
CA PRO A 155 -6.17 -10.67 -7.09
C PRO A 155 -7.38 -9.73 -7.11
N ASP A 156 -8.40 -10.05 -7.90
CA ASP A 156 -9.62 -9.24 -8.04
C ASP A 156 -10.54 -9.24 -6.80
N TYR A 157 -10.32 -10.14 -5.84
CA TYR A 157 -11.14 -10.19 -4.64
C TYR A 157 -10.51 -9.31 -3.55
N ASN A 158 -11.13 -8.15 -3.29
CA ASN A 158 -10.67 -7.15 -2.35
C ASN A 158 -10.80 -7.52 -0.86
N PHE A 159 -10.97 -8.79 -0.53
CA PHE A 159 -11.08 -9.19 0.87
C PHE A 159 -9.69 -9.18 1.52
N THR A 160 -9.62 -8.52 2.66
CA THR A 160 -8.52 -8.70 3.59
C THR A 160 -8.62 -10.09 4.24
N PRO A 161 -7.49 -10.72 4.62
CA PRO A 161 -7.52 -11.96 5.39
C PRO A 161 -8.39 -11.89 6.65
N ARG A 162 -8.53 -10.70 7.25
CA ARG A 162 -9.39 -10.47 8.41
C ARG A 162 -10.87 -10.55 8.07
N GLU A 163 -11.29 -9.97 6.95
CA GLU A 163 -12.68 -10.07 6.49
C GLU A 163 -13.02 -11.51 6.10
N VAL A 164 -12.05 -12.24 5.53
CA VAL A 164 -12.15 -13.68 5.28
C VAL A 164 -12.39 -14.44 6.57
N LEU A 165 -11.60 -14.21 7.63
CA LEU A 165 -11.79 -14.84 8.94
C LEU A 165 -13.15 -14.51 9.57
N GLN A 166 -13.58 -13.25 9.51
CA GLN A 166 -14.91 -12.86 10.00
C GLN A 166 -16.05 -13.51 9.23
N HIS A 167 -15.86 -13.78 7.93
CA HIS A 167 -16.82 -14.53 7.14
C HIS A 167 -16.83 -16.01 7.57
N LEU A 168 -15.64 -16.62 7.73
CA LEU A 168 -15.46 -18.01 8.18
C LEU A 168 -16.16 -18.29 9.52
N GLU A 169 -16.04 -17.38 10.49
CA GLU A 169 -16.65 -17.52 11.81
C GLU A 169 -18.19 -17.54 11.79
N ARG A 170 -18.81 -17.10 10.69
CA ARG A 170 -20.27 -16.99 10.55
C ARG A 170 -20.90 -18.11 9.73
N VAL A 171 -20.09 -18.95 9.09
CA VAL A 171 -20.62 -20.01 8.21
C VAL A 171 -20.81 -21.30 8.99
N ASP A 172 -22.07 -21.71 9.14
CA ASP A 172 -22.41 -23.04 9.63
C ASP A 172 -22.26 -24.08 8.50
N VAL A 173 -21.40 -25.06 8.74
CA VAL A 173 -21.18 -26.19 7.82
C VAL A 173 -22.00 -27.38 8.32
N THR A 174 -23.21 -27.53 7.78
CA THR A 174 -24.12 -28.67 8.07
C THR A 174 -23.88 -29.85 7.14
#